data_AF-A0A1M3DZZ7-F1
#
_entry.id   AF-A0A1M3DZZ7-F1
#
_cell.length_a   1.000
_cell.length_b   1.000
_cell.length_c   1.000
_cell.angle_alpha   90.00
_cell.angle_beta   90.00
_cell.angle_gamma   90.00
#
_symmetry.space_group_name_H-M   'P 1'
#
loop_
_entity.id
_entity.type
_entity.pdbx_description
1 polymer ?
#
loop_
_entity_poly.entity_id
_entity_poly.type
_entity_poly.pdbx_seq_one_letter_code
_entity_poly.pdbx_strand_id
1 'polypeptide(L)'
;MKHQLLLPQNILFSIAVSGVLFTLFTIGIDMTHLGIPLAAGRFFEWVGLIASFITVVVLIVDVFKNNINGKYLWTLAFLLLGCMSGLYYLMNREKWVMGS
;
A
#
# COMPACT_ATOMS: atom_id res chain seq x y z
N MET A 1 -19.53 -22.54 -3.48
CA MET A 1 -19.66 -21.75 -4.72
C MET A 1 -18.50 -20.76 -4.73
N LYS A 2 -17.78 -20.58 -5.84
CA LYS A 2 -16.72 -19.57 -5.94
C LYS A 2 -17.40 -18.20 -6.14
N HIS A 3 -17.15 -17.26 -5.24
CA HIS A 3 -17.62 -15.90 -5.36
C HIS A 3 -16.64 -15.09 -6.20
N GLN A 4 -17.17 -14.25 -7.09
CA GLN A 4 -16.37 -13.32 -7.86
C GLN A 4 -15.74 -12.27 -6.92
N LEU A 5 -14.53 -11.85 -7.25
CA LEU A 5 -13.86 -10.73 -6.59
C LEU A 5 -14.76 -9.49 -6.62
N LEU A 6 -14.69 -8.66 -5.57
CA LEU A 6 -15.42 -7.38 -5.52
C LEU A 6 -15.00 -6.43 -6.65
N LEU A 7 -13.75 -6.54 -7.11
CA LEU A 7 -13.23 -5.84 -8.26
C LEU A 7 -12.68 -6.85 -9.28
N PRO A 8 -12.79 -6.58 -10.58
CA PRO A 8 -12.14 -7.38 -11.60
C PRO A 8 -10.64 -7.54 -11.30
N GLN A 9 -10.12 -8.76 -11.44
CA GLN A 9 -8.75 -9.09 -11.05
C GLN A 9 -7.70 -8.22 -11.75
N ASN A 10 -7.91 -7.89 -13.03
CA ASN A 10 -7.05 -6.99 -13.80
C ASN A 10 -6.98 -5.59 -13.18
N ILE A 11 -8.13 -5.03 -12.77
CA ILE A 11 -8.20 -3.72 -12.13
C ILE A 11 -7.54 -3.77 -10.75
N LEU A 12 -7.86 -4.78 -9.94
CA LEU A 12 -7.26 -4.94 -8.61
C LEU A 12 -5.74 -5.07 -8.69
N PHE A 13 -5.23 -5.79 -9.69
CA PHE A 13 -3.79 -5.93 -9.91
C PHE A 13 -3.15 -4.59 -10.31
N SER A 14 -3.76 -3.83 -11.21
CA SER A 14 -3.28 -2.49 -11.57
C SER A 14 -3.27 -1.54 -10.37
N ILE A 15 -4.31 -1.58 -9.53
CA ILE A 15 -4.38 -0.77 -8.30
C ILE A 15 -3.27 -1.20 -7.34
N ALA A 16 -3.06 -2.51 -7.13
CA ALA A 16 -2.00 -3.03 -6.27
C ALA A 16 -0.62 -2.58 -6.73
N VAL A 17 -0.31 -2.71 -8.03
CA VAL A 17 0.97 -2.27 -8.61
C VAL A 17 1.15 -0.76 -8.44
N SER A 18 0.11 0.03 -8.72
CA SER A 18 0.18 1.49 -8.55
C SER A 18 0.40 1.89 -7.09
N GLY A 19 -0.27 1.22 -6.14
CA GLY A 19 -0.10 1.46 -4.71
C GLY A 19 1.33 1.20 -4.27
N VAL A 20 1.91 0.08 -4.68
CA VAL A 20 3.31 -0.27 -4.37
C VAL A 20 4.27 0.76 -4.96
N LEU A 21 4.14 1.09 -6.25
CA LEU A 21 5.03 2.03 -6.91
C LEU A 21 4.98 3.40 -6.23
N PHE A 22 3.78 3.99 -6.07
CA PHE A 22 3.66 5.30 -5.45
C PHE A 22 4.20 5.32 -4.02
N THR A 23 3.91 4.29 -3.23
CA THR A 23 4.41 4.18 -1.84
C THR A 23 5.94 4.08 -1.80
N LEU A 24 6.56 3.27 -2.66
CA LEU A 24 8.02 3.16 -2.72
C LEU A 24 8.67 4.46 -3.22
N PHE A 25 8.08 5.12 -4.22
CA PHE A 25 8.59 6.38 -4.74
C PHE A 25 8.50 7.49 -3.71
N THR A 26 7.40 7.62 -2.96
CA THR A 26 7.26 8.71 -1.98
C THR A 26 8.05 8.48 -0.70
N ILE A 27 8.17 7.25 -0.23
CA ILE A 27 8.92 6.93 0.99
C ILE A 27 10.42 6.83 0.70
N GLY A 28 10.79 6.23 -0.42
CA GLY A 28 12.19 5.91 -0.75
C GLY A 28 12.95 7.05 -1.43
N ILE A 29 12.27 7.95 -2.13
CA ILE A 29 12.89 9.03 -2.88
C ILE A 29 12.33 10.36 -2.42
N ASP A 30 13.21 11.25 -2.01
CA ASP A 30 12.84 12.63 -1.79
C ASP A 30 12.55 13.29 -3.15
N MET A 31 11.26 13.45 -3.45
CA MET A 31 10.79 13.99 -4.72
C MET A 31 11.23 15.44 -4.94
N THR A 32 11.59 16.18 -3.88
CA THR A 32 12.11 17.55 -4.01
C THR A 32 13.47 17.59 -4.71
N HIS A 33 14.31 16.57 -4.52
CA HIS A 33 15.58 16.41 -5.23
C HIS A 33 15.41 16.16 -6.74
N LEU A 34 14.23 15.71 -7.17
CA LEU A 34 13.88 15.52 -8.58
C LEU A 34 13.19 16.75 -9.20
N GLY A 35 13.11 17.87 -8.47
CA GLY A 35 12.42 19.08 -8.92
C GLY A 35 10.90 18.98 -8.88
N ILE A 36 10.35 17.94 -8.24
CA ILE A 36 8.91 17.76 -8.10
C ILE A 36 8.42 18.62 -6.92
N PRO A 37 7.37 19.45 -7.09
CA PRO A 37 6.83 20.25 -6.00
C PRO A 37 6.34 19.38 -4.84
N LEU A 38 6.54 19.86 -3.60
CA LEU A 38 6.11 19.17 -2.37
C LEU A 38 4.61 18.79 -2.41
N ALA A 39 3.78 19.66 -3.00
CA ALA A 39 2.35 19.43 -3.18
C ALA A 39 2.05 18.21 -4.08
N ALA A 40 2.83 18.01 -5.15
CA ALA A 40 2.69 16.85 -6.02
C ALA A 40 3.20 15.57 -5.34
N GLY A 41 4.30 15.65 -4.57
CA GLY A 41 4.77 14.53 -3.75
C GLY A 41 3.72 14.03 -2.76
N ARG A 42 3.08 14.96 -2.02
CA ARG A 42 1.96 14.64 -1.11
C ARG A 42 0.76 14.04 -1.84
N PHE A 43 0.46 14.49 -3.06
CA PHE A 43 -0.62 13.90 -3.85
C PHE A 43 -0.33 12.42 -4.18
N PHE A 44 0.88 12.10 -4.64
CA PHE A 44 1.29 10.71 -4.91
C PHE A 44 1.24 9.85 -3.66
N GLU A 45 1.59 10.41 -2.50
CA GLU A 45 1.53 9.71 -1.21
C GLU A 45 0.09 9.29 -0.89
N TRP A 46 -0.87 10.22 -1.01
CA TRP A 46 -2.29 9.94 -0.81
C TRP A 46 -2.83 8.89 -1.79
N VAL A 47 -2.46 8.98 -3.07
CA VAL A 47 -2.86 7.99 -4.07
C VAL A 47 -2.30 6.60 -3.73
N GLY A 48 -1.02 6.51 -3.34
CA GLY A 48 -0.38 5.27 -2.91
C GLY A 48 -1.06 4.65 -1.68
N LEU A 49 -1.39 5.48 -0.68
CA LEU A 49 -2.11 5.08 0.52
C LEU A 49 -3.50 4.51 0.22
N ILE A 50 -4.30 5.24 -0.57
CA ILE A 50 -5.67 4.83 -0.92
C ILE A 50 -5.65 3.56 -1.76
N ALA A 51 -4.77 3.49 -2.76
CA ALA A 51 -4.64 2.31 -3.61
C ALA A 51 -4.25 1.06 -2.80
N SER A 52 -3.28 1.20 -1.88
CA SER A 52 -2.86 0.13 -0.99
C SER A 52 -3.99 -0.30 -0.05
N PHE A 53 -4.72 0.65 0.54
CA PHE A 53 -5.85 0.37 1.41
C PHE A 53 -6.97 -0.38 0.68
N ILE A 54 -7.40 0.10 -0.48
CA ILE A 54 -8.44 -0.56 -1.31
C ILE A 54 -8.01 -1.98 -1.65
N THR A 55 -6.75 -2.16 -2.07
CA THR A 55 -6.21 -3.47 -2.43
C THR A 55 -6.30 -4.45 -1.25
N VAL A 56 -5.80 -4.05 -0.08
CA VAL A 56 -5.80 -4.90 1.12
C VAL A 56 -7.22 -5.26 1.54
N VAL A 57 -8.15 -4.29 1.58
CA VAL A 57 -9.55 -4.53 1.97
C VAL A 57 -10.22 -5.51 1.00
N VAL A 58 -10.07 -5.30 -0.31
CA VAL A 58 -10.66 -6.18 -1.33
C VAL A 58 -10.09 -7.60 -1.23
N LEU A 59 -8.78 -7.75 -1.04
CA LEU A 59 -8.14 -9.05 -0.88
C LEU A 59 -8.60 -9.76 0.39
N ILE A 60 -8.71 -9.07 1.53
CA ILE A 60 -9.24 -9.63 2.77
C ILE A 60 -10.68 -10.12 2.56
N VAL A 61 -11.55 -9.29 1.98
CA VAL A 61 -12.93 -9.71 1.71
C VAL A 61 -12.97 -10.94 0.79
N ASP A 62 -12.08 -11.01 -0.20
CA ASP A 62 -11.98 -12.15 -1.10
C ASP A 62 -11.60 -13.45 -0.37
N VAL A 63 -10.51 -13.48 0.41
CA VAL A 63 -10.12 -14.70 1.14
C VAL A 63 -11.20 -15.18 2.12
N PHE A 64 -11.94 -14.25 2.74
CA PHE A 64 -13.05 -14.60 3.63
C PHE A 64 -14.30 -15.08 2.87
N LYS A 65 -14.73 -14.36 1.82
CA LYS A 65 -15.89 -14.75 1.00
C LYS A 65 -15.70 -16.08 0.29
N ASN A 66 -14.49 -16.35 -0.19
CA ASN A 66 -14.16 -17.58 -0.88
C ASN A 66 -13.71 -18.71 0.05
N ASN A 67 -13.71 -18.48 1.37
CA ASN A 67 -13.28 -19.43 2.39
C ASN A 67 -11.93 -20.10 2.06
N ILE A 68 -10.97 -19.30 1.61
CA ILE A 68 -9.65 -19.79 1.18
C ILE A 68 -8.92 -20.41 2.39
N ASN A 69 -8.24 -21.52 2.16
CA ASN A 69 -7.46 -22.17 3.21
C ASN A 69 -6.34 -21.23 3.69
N GLY A 70 -6.18 -21.09 5.00
CA GLY A 70 -5.25 -20.13 5.59
C GLY A 70 -5.67 -18.65 5.46
N LYS A 71 -6.96 -18.33 5.23
CA LYS A 71 -7.47 -16.93 5.15
C LYS A 71 -6.97 -15.99 6.26
N TYR A 72 -6.80 -16.51 7.48
CA TYR A 72 -6.25 -15.74 8.61
C TYR A 72 -4.77 -15.40 8.40
N LEU A 73 -3.96 -16.37 7.94
CA LEU A 73 -2.55 -16.16 7.62
C LEU A 73 -2.39 -15.20 6.43
N TRP A 74 -3.22 -15.33 5.39
CA TRP A 74 -3.23 -14.40 4.27
C TRP A 74 -3.59 -12.98 4.70
N THR A 75 -4.62 -12.82 5.54
CA THR A 75 -4.99 -11.51 6.10
C THR A 75 -3.84 -10.90 6.90
N LEU A 76 -3.18 -11.70 7.72
CA LEU A 76 -2.03 -11.26 8.51
C LEU A 76 -0.86 -10.86 7.60
N ALA A 77 -0.60 -11.61 6.52
CA ALA A 77 0.39 -11.28 5.51
C ALA A 77 0.07 -9.97 4.76
N PHE A 78 -1.19 -9.73 4.40
CA PHE A 78 -1.61 -8.48 3.76
C PHE A 78 -1.41 -7.27 4.69
N LEU A 79 -1.64 -7.44 5.99
CA LEU A 79 -1.46 -6.40 6.99
C LEU A 79 0.00 -6.20 7.42
N LEU A 80 0.86 -7.21 7.24
CA LEU A 80 2.30 -7.17 7.58
C LEU A 80 3.07 -6.09 6.80
N LEU A 81 2.58 -5.65 5.64
CA LEU A 81 3.12 -4.49 4.91
C LEU A 81 3.10 -3.21 5.77
N GLY A 82 2.10 -3.06 6.65
CA GLY A 82 2.04 -1.97 7.63
C GLY A 82 3.15 -2.05 8.67
N CYS A 83 3.51 -3.25 9.12
CA CYS A 83 4.62 -3.44 10.05
C CYS A 83 5.98 -3.14 9.40
N MET A 84 6.18 -3.57 8.14
CA MET A 84 7.44 -3.28 7.42
C MET A 84 7.63 -1.78 7.18
N SER A 85 6.58 -1.08 6.74
CA SER A 85 6.61 0.38 6.58
C SER A 85 6.77 1.10 7.93
N GLY A 86 6.13 0.60 8.99
CA GLY A 86 6.32 1.09 10.36
C GLY A 86 7.75 0.95 10.87
N LEU A 87 8.41 -0.18 10.61
CA LEU A 87 9.83 -0.38 10.94
C LEU A 87 10.72 0.62 10.20
N TYR A 88 10.52 0.78 8.89
CA TYR A 88 11.27 1.75 8.10
C TYR A 88 11.08 3.18 8.61
N TYR A 89 9.85 3.56 8.95
CA TYR A 89 9.55 4.86 9.55
C TYR A 89 10.27 5.02 10.90
N LEU A 90 10.21 4.02 11.78
CA LEU A 90 10.87 4.08 13.09
C LEU A 90 12.39 4.18 12.97
N MET A 91 13.01 3.43 12.05
CA MET A 91 14.45 3.49 11.80
C MET A 91 14.92 4.85 11.29
N ASN A 92 14.09 5.55 10.54
CA ASN A 92 14.40 6.85 9.94
C ASN A 92 13.68 8.01 10.62
N ARG A 93 13.05 7.78 11.77
CA ARG A 93 12.13 8.73 12.42
C ARG A 93 12.79 10.08 12.66
N GLU A 94 14.05 10.08 13.08
CA GLU A 94 14.83 11.30 13.33
C GLU A 94 14.99 12.16 12.06
N LYS A 95 15.24 11.53 10.90
CA LYS A 95 15.30 12.20 9.60
C LYS A 95 13.98 12.88 9.25
N TRP A 96 12.85 12.23 9.52
CA TRP A 96 11.52 12.75 9.19
C TRP A 96 11.05 13.83 10.17
N VAL A 97 11.38 13.70 11.45
CA VAL A 97 10.96 14.63 12.50
C VAL A 97 11.76 15.94 12.47
N MET A 98 13.04 15.90 12.09
CA MET A 98 13.89 17.11 12.04
C MET A 98 13.68 17.98 10.79
N GLY A 99 12.86 17.53 9.84
CA GLY A 99 12.66 18.19 8.56
C GLY A 99 13.88 18.02 7.65
N SER A 100 13.65 17.43 6.47
CA SER A 100 14.53 17.57 5.30
C SER A 100 14.80 19.03 5.00
#